data_AF-A0A4S8STJ0-F1
#
_entry.id   AF-A0A4S8STJ0-F1
#
_cell.length_a   1.000
_cell.length_b   1.000
_cell.length_c   1.000
_cell.angle_alpha   90.00
_cell.angle_beta   90.00
_cell.angle_gamma   90.00
#
_symmetry.space_group_name_H-M   'P 1'
#
loop_
_entity.id
_entity.type
_entity.pdbx_description
1 polymer ?
#
loop_
_entity_poly.entity_id
_entity_poly.type
_entity_poly.pdbx_seq_one_letter_code
_entity_poly.pdbx_strand_id
1 'polypeptide(L)'
;MHATRPVRRAVYQNTTNSSLLSTSSQSQFKMAGDKIPYPKHVWSPAGGWYSQPKNWKANTAVMGLAVFTVAGVFFSLSADREHRYKMPEQGRFFPSRYWSRQIREHERTLAPKDE
;
A
#
# COMPACT_ATOMS: atom_id res chain seq x y z
N MET A 1 21.82 -48.26 -49.29
CA MET A 1 21.25 -47.26 -50.21
C MET A 1 20.96 -45.99 -49.40
N HIS A 2 21.75 -44.94 -49.61
CA HIS A 2 21.71 -43.69 -48.85
C HIS A 2 20.58 -42.78 -49.38
N ALA A 3 19.68 -42.32 -48.50
CA ALA A 3 18.61 -41.38 -48.84
C ALA A 3 19.02 -39.94 -48.48
N THR A 4 19.20 -39.12 -49.51
CA THR A 4 19.56 -37.70 -49.44
C THR A 4 18.33 -36.86 -49.07
N ARG A 5 18.42 -36.05 -48.01
CA ARG A 5 17.34 -35.14 -47.58
C ARG A 5 17.33 -33.85 -48.45
N PRO A 6 16.17 -33.34 -48.89
CA PRO A 6 16.11 -32.12 -49.71
C PRO A 6 16.26 -30.84 -48.86
N VAL A 7 17.11 -29.93 -49.36
CA VAL A 7 17.45 -28.61 -48.80
C VAL A 7 16.35 -27.60 -49.14
N ARG A 8 15.71 -26.99 -48.12
CA ARG A 8 14.67 -25.97 -48.28
C ARG A 8 15.32 -24.60 -48.55
N ARG A 9 15.17 -24.05 -49.77
CA ARG A 9 15.62 -22.69 -50.11
C ARG A 9 14.71 -21.63 -49.47
N ALA A 10 15.33 -20.56 -48.98
CA ALA A 10 14.67 -19.34 -48.50
C ALA A 10 14.04 -18.58 -49.67
N VAL A 11 12.80 -18.11 -49.48
CA VAL A 11 12.11 -17.20 -50.39
C VAL A 11 12.08 -15.82 -49.72
N TYR A 12 12.76 -14.86 -50.35
CA TYR A 12 12.79 -13.45 -49.99
C TYR A 12 11.54 -12.78 -50.57
N GLN A 13 10.64 -12.27 -49.75
CA GLN A 13 9.55 -11.41 -50.21
C GLN A 13 9.81 -9.99 -49.75
N ASN A 14 10.13 -9.12 -50.71
CA ASN A 14 10.23 -7.68 -50.51
C ASN A 14 9.19 -7.03 -51.42
N THR A 15 8.14 -6.46 -50.84
CA THR A 15 7.15 -5.68 -51.58
C THR A 15 6.66 -4.53 -50.71
N THR A 16 7.25 -3.37 -50.99
CA THR A 16 6.73 -2.03 -50.76
C THR A 16 5.26 -1.92 -51.16
N ASN A 17 4.41 -1.37 -50.29
CA ASN A 17 3.35 -0.43 -50.65
C ASN A 17 2.92 0.37 -49.42
N SER A 18 3.30 1.63 -49.41
CA SER A 18 2.81 2.70 -48.56
C SER A 18 1.46 3.22 -49.08
N SER A 19 0.45 3.32 -48.21
CA SER A 19 -0.32 4.55 -47.94
C SER A 19 -1.78 4.31 -47.46
N LEU A 20 -2.17 5.14 -46.49
CA LEU A 20 -3.52 5.61 -46.13
C LEU A 20 -4.36 4.86 -45.07
N LEU A 21 -4.14 5.31 -43.82
CA LEU A 21 -5.14 5.83 -42.86
C LEU A 21 -6.28 4.92 -42.38
N SER A 22 -6.20 4.45 -41.13
CA SER A 22 -7.36 4.45 -40.24
C SER A 22 -6.96 4.45 -38.77
N THR A 23 -7.67 5.29 -38.02
CA THR A 23 -7.99 5.23 -36.58
C THR A 23 -6.86 5.42 -35.55
N SER A 24 -6.85 6.65 -35.02
CA SER A 24 -6.91 6.95 -33.57
C SER A 24 -6.31 5.93 -32.60
N SER A 25 -5.14 6.26 -32.08
CA SER A 25 -4.92 6.21 -30.64
C SER A 25 -3.69 7.05 -30.38
N GLN A 26 -3.84 8.15 -29.63
CA GLN A 26 -2.69 8.72 -28.96
C GLN A 26 -2.06 7.59 -28.14
N SER A 27 -0.89 7.12 -28.59
CA SER A 27 -0.07 6.18 -27.88
C SER A 27 0.34 6.85 -26.57
N GLN A 28 -0.36 6.48 -25.48
CA GLN A 28 0.09 6.71 -24.13
C GLN A 28 1.51 6.12 -24.01
N PHE A 29 2.52 6.97 -24.11
CA PHE A 29 3.92 6.57 -24.03
C PHE A 29 4.19 6.12 -22.59
N LYS A 30 3.98 4.84 -22.33
CA LYS A 30 4.23 4.23 -21.02
C LYS A 30 5.73 3.93 -20.97
N MET A 31 6.50 4.89 -20.43
CA MET A 31 7.91 4.74 -20.09
C MET A 31 8.05 3.75 -18.92
N ALA A 32 7.72 2.49 -19.14
CA ALA A 32 8.08 1.40 -18.25
C ALA A 32 9.34 0.77 -18.86
N GLY A 33 10.51 1.21 -18.40
CA GLY A 33 11.79 0.69 -18.87
C GLY A 33 11.81 -0.84 -18.89
N ASP A 34 12.40 -1.40 -19.93
CA ASP A 34 12.41 -2.84 -20.18
C ASP A 34 12.84 -3.61 -18.93
N LYS A 35 12.02 -4.59 -18.53
CA LYS A 35 12.31 -5.41 -17.35
C LYS A 35 13.44 -6.37 -17.69
N ILE A 36 14.56 -6.27 -16.97
CA ILE A 36 15.66 -7.22 -17.07
C ILE A 36 15.14 -8.62 -16.68
N PRO A 37 15.48 -9.70 -17.41
CA PRO A 37 15.11 -11.07 -17.04
C PRO A 37 15.61 -11.42 -15.63
N TYR A 38 14.76 -12.07 -14.84
CA TYR A 38 15.08 -12.46 -13.46
C TYR A 38 14.51 -13.85 -13.16
N PRO A 39 15.15 -14.61 -12.25
CA PRO A 39 14.67 -15.93 -11.86
C PRO A 39 13.29 -15.83 -11.17
N LYS A 40 12.30 -16.59 -11.66
CA LYS A 40 10.91 -16.55 -11.14
C LYS A 40 10.67 -17.46 -9.94
N HIS A 41 11.52 -18.46 -9.77
CA HIS A 41 11.38 -19.49 -8.73
C HIS A 41 12.03 -19.09 -7.40
N VAL A 42 12.72 -17.95 -7.35
CA VAL A 42 13.35 -17.46 -6.12
C VAL A 42 12.31 -16.67 -5.33
N TRP A 43 12.11 -17.08 -4.08
CA TRP A 43 11.23 -16.40 -3.14
C TRP A 43 12.06 -15.70 -2.06
N SER A 44 11.63 -14.50 -1.68
CA SER A 44 12.16 -13.76 -0.54
C SER A 44 10.99 -13.16 0.24
N PRO A 45 11.08 -13.09 1.58
CA PRO A 45 10.00 -12.58 2.42
C PRO A 45 9.65 -11.11 2.15
N ALA A 46 10.61 -10.31 1.66
CA ALA A 46 10.40 -8.90 1.33
C ALA A 46 9.83 -8.69 -0.10
N GLY A 47 9.73 -9.76 -0.90
CA GLY A 47 9.40 -9.72 -2.33
C GLY A 47 10.63 -9.94 -3.23
N GLY A 48 10.43 -9.82 -4.55
CA GLY A 48 11.46 -9.99 -5.58
C GLY A 48 11.43 -8.90 -6.65
N TRP A 49 12.06 -9.17 -7.80
CA TRP A 49 12.18 -8.22 -8.89
C TRP A 49 10.83 -7.73 -9.42
N TYR A 50 10.64 -6.40 -9.42
CA TYR A 50 9.45 -5.71 -9.90
C TYR A 50 8.13 -6.28 -9.32
N SER A 51 8.11 -6.58 -8.02
CA SER A 51 6.97 -7.17 -7.34
C SER A 51 5.71 -6.30 -7.47
N GLN A 52 4.70 -6.81 -8.18
CA GLN A 52 3.39 -6.18 -8.35
C GLN A 52 2.30 -7.23 -8.14
N PRO A 53 2.04 -7.64 -6.89
CA PRO A 53 1.01 -8.63 -6.62
C PRO A 53 -0.37 -8.07 -7.00
N LYS A 54 -1.20 -8.88 -7.64
CA LYS A 54 -2.54 -8.50 -8.10
C LYS A 54 -3.42 -7.95 -6.96
N ASN A 55 -3.21 -8.44 -5.74
CA ASN A 55 -4.02 -8.12 -4.56
C ASN A 55 -3.35 -7.14 -3.59
N TRP A 56 -2.41 -6.31 -4.05
CA TRP A 56 -1.66 -5.40 -3.17
C TRP A 56 -2.57 -4.53 -2.28
N LYS A 57 -3.70 -4.04 -2.81
CA LYS A 57 -4.66 -3.20 -2.07
C LYS A 57 -5.25 -3.92 -0.87
N ALA A 58 -5.71 -5.15 -1.07
CA ALA A 58 -6.31 -5.95 0.00
C ALA A 58 -5.26 -6.32 1.06
N ASN A 59 -4.07 -6.72 0.63
CA ASN A 59 -2.97 -7.09 1.54
C ASN A 59 -2.55 -5.90 2.42
N THR A 60 -2.42 -4.70 1.83
CA THR A 60 -2.11 -3.48 2.58
C THR A 60 -3.26 -3.09 3.51
N ALA A 61 -4.52 -3.25 3.09
CA ALA A 61 -5.67 -2.98 3.96
C ALA A 61 -5.68 -3.87 5.20
N VAL A 62 -5.42 -5.18 5.04
CA VAL A 62 -5.33 -6.12 6.16
C VAL A 62 -4.20 -5.77 7.11
N MET A 63 -3.01 -5.49 6.58
CA MET A 63 -1.86 -5.10 7.41
C MET A 63 -2.08 -3.76 8.11
N GLY A 64 -2.68 -2.79 7.41
CA GLY A 64 -3.08 -1.51 7.99
C GLY A 64 -4.04 -1.70 9.15
N LEU A 65 -5.11 -2.49 8.96
CA LEU A 65 -6.08 -2.79 10.01
C LEU A 65 -5.43 -3.45 11.23
N ALA A 66 -4.51 -4.40 11.02
CA ALA A 66 -3.79 -5.05 12.11
C ALA A 66 -2.95 -4.04 12.92
N VAL A 67 -2.18 -3.19 12.24
CA VAL A 67 -1.36 -2.15 12.89
C VAL A 67 -2.23 -1.15 13.65
N PHE A 68 -3.31 -0.66 13.04
CA PHE A 68 -4.24 0.27 13.69
C PHE A 68 -4.92 -0.34 14.92
N THR A 69 -5.28 -1.62 14.85
CA THR A 69 -5.90 -2.33 15.97
C THR A 69 -4.94 -2.42 17.15
N VAL A 70 -3.70 -2.84 16.91
CA VAL A 70 -2.68 -2.94 17.97
C VAL A 70 -2.39 -1.55 18.55
N ALA A 71 -2.14 -0.56 17.70
CA ALA A 71 -1.88 0.81 18.13
C ALA A 71 -3.05 1.38 18.96
N GLY A 72 -4.30 1.14 18.56
CA GLY A 72 -5.49 1.58 19.27
C GLY A 72 -5.61 0.97 20.66
N VAL A 73 -5.40 -0.35 20.80
CA VAL A 73 -5.44 -1.03 22.09
C VAL A 73 -4.38 -0.48 23.04
N PHE A 74 -3.13 -0.37 22.57
CA PHE A 74 -2.04 0.16 23.39
C PHE A 74 -2.26 1.65 23.74
N PHE A 75 -2.81 2.43 22.83
CA PHE A 75 -3.16 3.83 23.08
C PHE A 75 -4.21 3.96 24.18
N SER A 76 -5.33 3.23 24.08
CA SER A 76 -6.39 3.25 25.10
C SER A 76 -5.87 2.79 26.46
N LEU A 77 -5.10 1.71 26.48
CA LEU A 77 -4.51 1.17 27.70
C LEU A 77 -3.51 2.15 28.34
N SER A 78 -2.72 2.84 27.53
CA SER A 78 -1.82 3.89 28.00
C SER A 78 -2.59 5.08 28.57
N ALA A 79 -3.67 5.51 27.91
CA ALA A 79 -4.50 6.63 28.34
C ALA A 79 -5.25 6.33 29.66
N ASP A 80 -5.62 5.07 29.89
CA ASP A 80 -6.24 4.61 31.14
C ASP A 80 -5.22 4.49 32.29
N ARG A 81 -3.97 4.15 31.98
CA ARG A 81 -2.89 4.02 32.98
C ARG A 81 -2.18 5.32 33.31
N GLU A 82 -2.48 6.39 32.57
CA GLU A 82 -1.83 7.67 32.82
C GLU A 82 -2.24 8.25 34.17
N HIS A 83 -1.26 8.41 35.06
CA HIS A 83 -1.42 9.01 36.38
C HIS A 83 -0.63 10.32 36.48
N ARG A 84 -1.29 11.38 36.94
CA ARG A 84 -0.78 12.73 37.13
C ARG A 84 -0.97 13.16 38.58
N TYR A 85 0.11 13.63 39.20
CA TYR A 85 0.08 14.12 40.58
C TYR A 85 -0.54 15.51 40.70
N LYS A 86 -0.42 16.34 39.67
CA LYS A 86 -1.02 17.68 39.60
C LYS A 86 -2.04 17.73 38.48
N MET A 87 -3.27 18.13 38.83
CA MET A 87 -4.31 18.37 37.84
C MET A 87 -4.08 19.70 37.12
N PRO A 88 -4.44 19.77 35.82
CA PRO A 88 -4.34 21.00 35.05
C PRO A 88 -5.37 22.04 35.50
N GLU A 89 -5.04 23.32 35.33
CA GLU A 89 -5.95 24.43 35.64
C GLU A 89 -7.19 24.42 34.75
N GLN A 90 -8.33 24.80 35.35
CA GLN A 90 -9.61 24.92 34.64
C GLN A 90 -9.47 25.95 33.51
N GLY A 91 -9.92 25.61 32.30
CA GLY A 91 -9.89 26.50 31.13
C GLY A 91 -8.64 26.44 30.25
N ARG A 92 -7.52 25.84 30.69
CA ARG A 92 -6.30 25.74 29.86
C ARG A 92 -6.41 24.61 28.82
N PHE A 93 -6.08 24.87 27.55
CA PHE A 93 -6.10 23.84 26.50
C PHE A 93 -4.88 22.91 26.57
N PHE A 94 -5.14 21.60 26.47
CA PHE A 94 -4.13 20.57 26.22
C PHE A 94 -4.83 19.34 25.61
N PRO A 95 -4.19 18.63 24.67
CA PRO A 95 -4.89 17.64 23.86
C PRO A 95 -5.23 16.37 24.65
N SER A 96 -4.41 16.01 25.63
CA SER A 96 -4.65 14.81 26.44
C SER A 96 -5.90 14.88 27.33
N ARG A 97 -6.52 16.05 27.46
CA ARG A 97 -7.82 16.25 28.12
C ARG A 97 -8.89 15.30 27.57
N TYR A 98 -8.86 15.03 26.27
CA TYR A 98 -9.92 14.28 25.59
C TYR A 98 -9.83 12.77 25.81
N TRP A 99 -8.63 12.22 26.07
CA TRP A 99 -8.44 10.77 26.16
C TRP A 99 -7.95 10.29 27.54
N SER A 100 -7.26 11.12 28.31
CA SER A 100 -6.73 10.70 29.62
C SER A 100 -7.86 10.42 30.60
N ARG A 101 -7.90 9.21 31.16
CA ARG A 101 -8.96 8.81 32.09
C ARG A 101 -9.04 9.70 33.32
N GLN A 102 -7.92 9.94 33.98
CA GLN A 102 -7.85 10.69 35.24
C GLN A 102 -8.40 12.12 35.09
N ILE A 103 -8.12 12.78 33.96
CA ILE A 103 -8.58 14.16 33.71
C ILE A 103 -10.08 14.19 33.46
N ARG A 104 -10.60 13.27 32.65
CA ARG A 104 -12.04 13.16 32.36
C ARG A 104 -12.86 12.88 33.64
N GLU A 105 -12.34 12.05 34.54
CA GLU A 105 -12.98 11.75 35.83
C GLU A 105 -12.95 12.97 36.77
N HIS A 106 -11.83 13.69 36.80
CA HIS A 106 -11.70 14.92 37.59
C HIS A 106 -12.65 16.01 37.12
N GLU A 107 -12.70 16.27 35.81
CA GLU A 107 -13.60 17.28 35.22
C GLU A 107 -15.08 16.93 35.41
N ARG A 108 -15.44 15.65 35.34
CA ARG A 108 -16.81 15.19 35.65
C ARG A 108 -17.21 15.44 37.10
N THR A 109 -16.26 15.37 38.03
CA THR A 109 -16.52 15.62 39.46
C THR A 109 -16.74 17.10 39.75
N LEU A 110 -16.09 17.99 38.98
CA LEU A 110 -16.21 19.44 39.11
C LEU A 110 -17.45 20.00 38.38
N ALA A 111 -18.04 19.24 37.46
CA ALA A 111 -19.24 19.66 36.76
C ALA A 111 -20.41 19.80 37.75
N PRO A 112 -21.19 20.90 37.67
CA PRO A 112 -22.39 21.05 38.50
C PRO A 112 -23.33 19.88 38.22
N LYS A 113 -23.86 19.26 39.27
CA LYS A 113 -24.97 18.32 39.13
C LYS A 113 -26.23 19.17 39.05
N ASP A 114 -26.93 19.07 37.92
CA ASP A 114 -28.24 19.70 37.78
C ASP A 114 -29.19 19.04 38.80
N GLU A 115 -29.56 19.79 39.84
CA GLU A 115 -30.59 19.44 40.84
C GLU A 115 -31.99 19.83 40.33
#